data_AF-A0A930QJK2-F1
#
_entry.id   AF-A0A930QJK2-F1
#
_cell.length_a   1.000
_cell.length_b   1.000
_cell.length_c   1.000
_cell.angle_alpha   90.00
_cell.angle_beta   90.00
_cell.angle_gamma   90.00
#
_symmetry.space_group_name_H-M   'P 1'
#
loop_
_entity.id
_entity.type
_entity.pdbx_description
1 polymer ?
#
loop_
_entity_poly.entity_id
_entity_poly.type
_entity_poly.pdbx_seq_one_letter_code
_entity_poly.pdbx_strand_id
1 'polypeptide(L)'
;MDNQYMDMFLDESHEHLQSLNEGLLRLEENMEEISVVNDIFRNAHTLKGMSATMGFAKIAELTHEMEDVLDLVRKEQLKLNEDIMDTLFKCLDSLEQMVDSVGNGEAEDVVDVSDLVAKLSSISKGTPPPAAAPAAGGAAAAPAAGDASGGAGGDLGIDDIDLDVMKKAKDAGMNVFHVKVTLMESCVLKAARSVMVMHALDEIGDVIKSVPPAEDLEQEKFERSFDIVVATASDAEAVTNAVDTVSEI
;
A
#
# COMPACT_ATOMS: atom_id res chain seq x y z
N MET A 1 15.70 22.31 8.00
CA MET A 1 14.25 22.38 8.29
C MET A 1 14.08 23.38 9.41
N ASP A 2 13.11 24.29 9.32
CA ASP A 2 12.85 25.24 10.42
C ASP A 2 12.38 24.46 11.66
N ASN A 3 12.95 24.78 12.83
CA ASN A 3 12.72 24.06 14.09
C ASN A 3 11.23 23.89 14.43
N GLN A 4 10.41 24.86 14.00
CA GLN A 4 8.96 24.86 14.19
C GLN A 4 8.23 23.70 13.50
N TYR A 5 8.69 23.26 12.32
CA TYR A 5 8.07 22.12 11.62
C TYR A 5 8.46 20.80 12.27
N MET A 6 9.66 20.72 12.85
CA MET A 6 10.11 19.55 13.59
C MET A 6 9.33 19.38 14.90
N ASP A 7 9.21 20.46 15.68
CA ASP A 7 8.46 20.44 16.94
C ASP A 7 7.00 20.01 16.71
N MET A 8 6.35 20.55 15.67
CA MET A 8 4.99 20.16 15.29
C MET A 8 4.90 18.70 14.85
N PHE A 9 5.87 18.22 14.06
CA PHE A 9 5.93 16.81 13.67
C PHE A 9 6.07 15.88 14.87
N LEU A 10 6.92 16.22 15.84
CA LEU A 10 7.14 15.39 17.03
C LEU A 10 5.88 15.36 17.90
N ASP A 11 5.28 16.51 18.17
CA ASP A 11 4.04 16.60 18.95
C ASP A 11 2.91 15.77 18.30
N GLU A 12 2.67 15.95 16.99
CA GLU A 12 1.64 15.18 16.27
C GLU A 12 1.99 13.69 16.19
N SER A 13 3.26 13.34 15.98
CA SER A 13 3.70 11.94 15.94
C SER A 13 3.47 11.24 17.28
N HIS A 14 3.76 11.90 18.40
CA HIS A 14 3.50 11.34 19.73
C HIS A 14 2.00 11.16 20.00
N GLU A 15 1.15 12.10 19.58
CA GLU A 15 -0.31 11.94 19.71
C GLU A 15 -0.83 10.73 18.91
N HIS A 16 -0.32 10.54 17.68
CA HIS A 16 -0.68 9.39 16.87
C HIS A 16 -0.12 8.07 17.41
N LEU A 17 1.12 8.05 17.90
CA LEU A 17 1.72 6.88 18.55
C LEU A 17 0.95 6.48 19.82
N GLN A 18 0.56 7.45 20.64
CA GLN A 18 -0.29 7.17 21.80
C GLN A 18 -1.64 6.58 21.38
N SER A 19 -2.28 7.15 20.36
CA SER A 19 -3.55 6.66 19.84
C SER A 19 -3.43 5.23 19.26
N LEU A 20 -2.31 4.93 18.60
CA LEU A 20 -1.98 3.58 18.13
C LEU A 20 -1.82 2.60 19.30
N ASN A 21 -1.12 2.99 20.36
CA ASN A 21 -0.94 2.16 21.55
C ASN A 21 -2.28 1.81 22.22
N GLU A 22 -3.11 2.82 22.48
CA GLU A 22 -4.43 2.64 23.08
C GLU A 22 -5.34 1.76 22.21
N GLY A 23 -5.28 1.96 20.89
CA GLY A 23 -5.98 1.12 19.92
C GLY A 23 -5.51 -0.33 19.97
N LEU A 24 -4.20 -0.58 19.92
CA LEU A 24 -3.64 -1.93 19.95
C LEU A 24 -3.94 -2.66 21.26
N LEU A 25 -3.89 -1.98 22.41
CA LEU A 25 -4.29 -2.56 23.70
C LEU A 25 -5.77 -2.97 23.70
N ARG A 26 -6.66 -2.12 23.17
CA ARG A 26 -8.08 -2.46 23.06
C ARG A 26 -8.34 -3.62 22.09
N LEU A 27 -7.55 -3.69 21.01
CA LEU A 27 -7.61 -4.75 20.04
C LEU A 27 -7.08 -6.08 20.58
N GLU A 28 -6.09 -6.05 21.49
CA GLU A 28 -5.61 -7.22 22.21
C GLU A 28 -6.71 -7.85 23.08
N GLU A 29 -7.51 -7.01 23.76
CA GLU A 29 -8.67 -7.47 24.54
C GLU A 29 -9.79 -8.05 23.66
N ASN A 30 -9.98 -7.50 22.46
CA ASN A 30 -11.01 -7.95 21.52
C ASN A 30 -10.55 -7.83 20.06
N MET A 31 -9.94 -8.91 19.56
CA MET A 31 -9.33 -8.96 18.22
C MET A 31 -10.33 -8.95 17.05
N GLU A 32 -11.64 -9.00 17.32
CA GLU A 32 -12.70 -8.94 16.29
C GLU A 32 -13.29 -7.53 16.12
N GLU A 33 -12.79 -6.56 16.88
CA GLU A 33 -13.32 -5.18 16.91
C GLU A 33 -12.78 -4.36 15.71
N ILE A 34 -13.47 -4.46 14.58
CA ILE A 34 -13.09 -3.80 13.31
C ILE A 34 -13.07 -2.26 13.41
N SER A 35 -13.87 -1.64 14.30
CA SER A 35 -13.83 -0.18 14.46
C SER A 35 -12.48 0.31 15.01
N VAL A 36 -11.89 -0.43 15.95
CA VAL A 36 -10.57 -0.17 16.52
C VAL A 36 -9.50 -0.40 15.47
N VAL A 37 -9.60 -1.43 14.65
CA VAL A 37 -8.69 -1.65 13.50
C VAL A 37 -8.70 -0.45 12.55
N ASN A 38 -9.88 0.11 12.26
CA ASN A 38 -10.01 1.30 11.41
C ASN A 38 -9.35 2.54 12.03
N ASP A 39 -9.50 2.73 13.35
CA ASP A 39 -8.91 3.84 14.06
C ASP A 39 -7.37 3.72 14.08
N ILE A 40 -6.84 2.52 14.34
CA ILE A 40 -5.39 2.25 14.29
C ILE A 40 -4.86 2.51 12.87
N PHE A 41 -5.54 1.98 11.84
CA PHE A 41 -5.16 2.18 10.44
C PHE A 41 -5.03 3.67 10.08
N ARG A 42 -6.00 4.51 10.50
CA ARG A 42 -5.97 5.96 10.22
C ARG A 42 -4.81 6.66 10.91
N ASN A 43 -4.50 6.29 12.15
CA ASN A 43 -3.36 6.84 12.87
C ASN A 43 -2.03 6.43 12.21
N ALA A 44 -1.89 5.17 11.81
CA ALA A 44 -0.71 4.67 11.09
C ALA A 44 -0.54 5.37 9.73
N HIS A 45 -1.62 5.52 8.96
CA HIS A 45 -1.61 6.21 7.67
C HIS A 45 -1.22 7.69 7.81
N THR A 46 -1.74 8.37 8.83
CA THR A 46 -1.37 9.76 9.12
C THR A 46 0.12 9.86 9.47
N LEU A 47 0.60 9.00 10.36
CA LEU A 47 2.02 8.94 10.76
C LEU A 47 2.93 8.69 9.55
N LYS A 48 2.58 7.76 8.66
CA LYS A 48 3.28 7.52 7.39
C LYS A 48 3.40 8.80 6.55
N GLY A 49 2.28 9.50 6.36
CA GLY A 49 2.23 10.73 5.56
C GLY A 49 3.11 11.84 6.15
N MET A 50 3.07 12.02 7.47
CA MET A 50 3.90 12.98 8.18
C MET A 50 5.39 12.64 8.06
N SER A 51 5.76 11.40 8.30
CA SER A 51 7.15 10.92 8.20
C SER A 51 7.69 11.04 6.78
N ALA A 52 6.90 10.66 5.76
CA ALA A 52 7.29 10.81 4.36
C ALA A 52 7.50 12.28 3.97
N THR A 53 6.65 13.18 4.46
CA THR A 53 6.76 14.63 4.22
C THR A 53 8.02 15.22 4.85
N MET A 54 8.41 14.74 6.03
CA MET A 54 9.66 15.13 6.68
C MET A 54 10.90 14.44 6.11
N GLY A 55 10.72 13.43 5.25
CA GLY A 55 11.81 12.66 4.65
C GLY A 55 12.36 11.55 5.55
N PHE A 56 11.62 11.16 6.59
CA PHE A 56 11.93 10.04 7.47
C PHE A 56 11.47 8.73 6.83
N ALA A 57 12.33 8.20 5.96
CA ALA A 57 12.01 7.08 5.10
C ALA A 57 11.82 5.78 5.89
N LYS A 58 12.55 5.60 7.00
CA LYS A 58 12.47 4.37 7.82
C LYS A 58 11.19 4.33 8.64
N ILE A 59 10.80 5.47 9.21
CA ILE A 59 9.52 5.60 9.91
C ILE A 59 8.36 5.39 8.93
N ALA A 60 8.45 5.96 7.72
CA ALA A 60 7.46 5.78 6.66
C ALA A 60 7.37 4.31 6.17
N GLU A 61 8.50 3.62 6.02
CA GLU A 61 8.55 2.21 5.61
C GLU A 61 7.91 1.30 6.66
N LEU A 62 8.22 1.48 7.94
CA LEU A 62 7.65 0.66 9.00
C LEU A 62 6.15 0.90 9.19
N THR A 63 5.70 2.15 9.13
CA THR A 63 4.27 2.48 9.20
C THR A 63 3.49 1.94 8.00
N HIS A 64 4.09 1.92 6.81
CA HIS A 64 3.50 1.30 5.62
C HIS A 64 3.26 -0.22 5.81
N GLU A 65 4.25 -0.96 6.30
CA GLU A 65 4.08 -2.41 6.53
C GLU A 65 3.03 -2.70 7.62
N MET A 66 2.92 -1.84 8.63
CA MET A 66 1.83 -1.93 9.62
C MET A 66 0.47 -1.68 8.97
N GLU A 67 0.37 -0.67 8.10
CA GLU A 67 -0.83 -0.32 7.35
C GLU A 67 -1.32 -1.49 6.49
N ASP A 68 -0.42 -2.16 5.77
CA ASP A 68 -0.73 -3.32 4.93
C ASP A 68 -1.33 -4.48 5.73
N VAL A 69 -0.74 -4.81 6.89
CA VAL A 69 -1.28 -5.87 7.76
C VAL A 69 -2.65 -5.48 8.31
N LEU A 70 -2.82 -4.24 8.77
CA LEU A 70 -4.09 -3.74 9.29
C LEU A 70 -5.19 -3.66 8.22
N ASP A 71 -4.83 -3.37 6.96
CA ASP A 71 -5.76 -3.36 5.84
C ASP A 71 -6.34 -4.76 5.57
N LEU A 72 -5.50 -5.79 5.60
CA LEU A 72 -5.94 -7.17 5.44
C LEU A 72 -6.88 -7.61 6.57
N VAL A 73 -6.62 -7.18 7.80
CA VAL A 73 -7.52 -7.44 8.93
C VAL A 73 -8.84 -6.73 8.74
N ARG A 74 -8.83 -5.46 8.32
CA ARG A 74 -10.03 -4.68 8.06
C ARG A 74 -10.90 -5.27 6.95
N LYS A 75 -10.27 -5.83 5.90
CA LYS A 75 -10.93 -6.52 4.79
C LYS A 75 -11.36 -7.95 5.15
N GLU A 76 -11.19 -8.37 6.41
CA GLU A 76 -11.45 -9.73 6.91
C GLU A 76 -10.66 -10.83 6.16
N GLN A 77 -9.59 -10.46 5.47
CA GLN A 77 -8.72 -11.38 4.72
C GLN A 77 -7.67 -12.04 5.63
N LEU A 78 -7.38 -11.42 6.77
CA LEU A 78 -6.44 -11.91 7.77
C LEU A 78 -7.07 -11.87 9.16
N LYS A 79 -7.01 -12.99 9.90
CA LYS A 79 -7.42 -13.01 11.30
C LYS A 79 -6.24 -12.62 12.18
N LEU A 80 -6.46 -11.66 13.06
CA LEU A 80 -5.50 -11.33 14.11
C LEU A 80 -5.27 -12.54 15.03
N ASN A 81 -4.02 -12.69 15.46
CA ASN A 81 -3.59 -13.67 16.44
C ASN A 81 -2.52 -13.02 17.32
N GLU A 82 -2.13 -13.71 18.40
CA GLU A 82 -1.13 -13.22 19.35
C GLU A 82 0.21 -12.88 18.68
N ASP A 83 0.66 -13.68 17.71
CA ASP A 83 1.91 -13.42 16.97
C ASP A 83 1.88 -12.11 16.16
N ILE A 84 0.74 -11.78 15.55
CA ILE A 84 0.54 -10.54 14.79
C ILE A 84 0.48 -9.36 15.76
N MET A 85 -0.28 -9.48 16.86
CA MET A 85 -0.36 -8.45 17.89
C MET A 85 1.00 -8.13 18.50
N ASP A 86 1.76 -9.16 18.89
CA ASP A 86 3.14 -9.01 19.38
C ASP A 86 4.04 -8.29 18.37
N THR A 87 3.82 -8.54 17.07
CA THR A 87 4.60 -7.90 16.01
C THR A 87 4.21 -6.43 15.88
N LEU A 88 2.91 -6.11 15.91
CA LEU A 88 2.42 -4.73 15.85
C LEU A 88 2.90 -3.90 17.05
N PHE A 89 2.89 -4.46 18.26
CA PHE A 89 3.45 -3.78 19.45
C PHE A 89 4.95 -3.50 19.31
N LYS A 90 5.74 -4.47 18.82
CA LYS A 90 7.18 -4.25 18.58
C LYS A 90 7.44 -3.17 17.52
N CYS A 91 6.57 -3.08 16.52
CA CYS A 91 6.66 -2.02 15.51
C CYS A 91 6.35 -0.66 16.14
N LEU A 92 5.31 -0.57 16.97
CA LEU A 92 5.01 0.64 17.73
C LEU A 92 6.18 1.07 18.63
N ASP A 93 6.75 0.16 19.41
CA ASP A 93 7.91 0.43 20.27
C ASP A 93 9.11 0.96 19.47
N SER A 94 9.29 0.43 18.25
CA SER A 94 10.36 0.85 17.34
C SER A 94 10.07 2.23 16.75
N LEU A 95 8.81 2.52 16.38
CA LEU A 95 8.41 3.84 15.89
C LEU A 95 8.59 4.92 16.96
N GLU A 96 8.20 4.64 18.22
CA GLU A 96 8.43 5.56 19.34
C GLU A 96 9.91 5.89 19.48
N GLN A 97 10.78 4.88 19.47
CA GLN A 97 12.23 5.08 19.56
C GLN A 97 12.78 5.90 18.39
N MET A 98 12.33 5.65 17.15
CA MET A 98 12.77 6.42 15.99
C MET A 98 12.34 7.89 16.06
N VAL A 99 11.10 8.15 16.47
CA VAL A 99 10.57 9.52 16.63
C VAL A 99 11.34 10.25 17.73
N ASP A 100 11.59 9.60 18.87
CA ASP A 100 12.40 10.15 19.95
C ASP A 100 13.84 10.46 19.50
N SER A 101 14.47 9.54 18.76
CA SER A 101 15.83 9.74 18.21
C SER A 101 15.88 10.93 17.26
N VAL A 102 14.92 11.04 16.36
CA VAL A 102 14.79 12.21 15.48
C VAL A 102 14.62 13.49 16.27
N GLY A 103 13.80 13.47 17.34
CA GLY A 103 13.59 14.62 18.21
C GLY A 103 14.85 15.06 18.98
N ASN A 104 15.73 14.11 19.29
CA ASN A 104 17.04 14.39 19.88
C ASN A 104 18.09 14.86 18.86
N GLY A 105 17.74 14.94 17.58
CA GLY A 105 18.64 15.31 16.48
C GLY A 105 19.56 14.17 16.03
N GLU A 106 19.21 12.93 16.38
CA GLU A 106 19.86 11.72 15.93
C GLU A 106 19.22 11.22 14.62
N ALA A 107 19.87 10.26 13.96
CA ALA A 107 19.32 9.67 12.74
C ALA A 107 18.14 8.73 13.07
N GLU A 108 17.23 8.51 12.13
CA GLU A 108 16.07 7.63 12.33
C GLU A 108 16.40 6.12 12.34
N ASP A 109 17.61 5.74 11.93
CA ASP A 109 18.06 4.35 11.78
C ASP A 109 18.75 3.78 13.04
N VAL A 110 18.50 4.37 14.21
CA VAL A 110 19.06 3.88 15.49
C VAL A 110 18.54 2.47 15.83
N VAL A 111 17.35 2.14 15.34
CA VAL A 111 16.68 0.85 15.55
C VAL A 111 16.68 0.06 14.24
N ASP A 112 17.22 -1.16 14.28
CA ASP A 112 17.12 -2.08 13.14
C ASP A 112 15.72 -2.70 13.10
N VAL A 113 14.92 -2.23 12.14
CA VAL A 113 13.56 -2.73 11.91
C VAL A 113 13.46 -3.65 10.70
N SER A 114 14.59 -4.03 10.10
CA SER A 114 14.63 -4.90 8.93
C SER A 114 13.93 -6.24 9.19
N ASP A 115 14.11 -6.79 10.41
CA ASP A 115 13.48 -8.04 10.82
C ASP A 115 11.95 -7.88 11.02
N LEU A 116 11.50 -6.72 11.51
CA LEU A 116 10.07 -6.43 11.71
C LEU A 116 9.37 -6.21 10.37
N VAL A 117 9.98 -5.43 9.48
CA VAL A 117 9.54 -5.22 8.10
C VAL A 117 9.44 -6.57 7.38
N ALA A 118 10.47 -7.42 7.45
CA ALA A 118 10.42 -8.74 6.84
C ALA A 118 9.30 -9.63 7.39
N LYS A 119 9.05 -9.55 8.71
CA LYS A 119 7.99 -10.32 9.37
C LYS A 119 6.60 -9.83 8.95
N LEU A 120 6.34 -8.53 8.97
CA LEU A 120 5.08 -7.93 8.51
C LEU A 120 4.83 -8.19 7.02
N SER A 121 5.86 -8.02 6.18
CA SER A 121 5.76 -8.28 4.75
C SER A 121 5.44 -9.75 4.43
N SER A 122 5.95 -10.69 5.25
CA SER A 122 5.61 -12.11 5.12
C SER A 122 4.15 -12.37 5.49
N ILE A 123 3.67 -11.73 6.57
CA ILE A 123 2.28 -11.81 7.03
C ILE A 123 1.34 -11.23 5.97
N SER A 124 1.65 -10.06 5.42
CA SER A 124 0.78 -9.38 4.43
C SER A 124 0.72 -10.12 3.09
N LYS A 125 1.84 -10.70 2.64
CA LYS A 125 1.91 -11.48 1.39
C LYS A 125 1.41 -12.92 1.53
N GLY A 126 0.82 -13.29 2.67
CA GLY A 126 0.27 -14.63 2.90
C GLY A 126 1.31 -15.76 2.86
N THR A 127 2.59 -15.44 3.08
CA THR A 127 3.68 -16.42 3.05
C THR A 127 4.07 -16.75 4.49
N PRO A 128 3.98 -18.03 4.94
CA PRO A 128 4.42 -18.39 6.28
C PRO A 128 5.90 -18.04 6.49
N PRO A 129 6.34 -17.78 7.74
CA PRO A 129 7.74 -17.49 8.02
C PRO A 129 8.62 -18.63 7.49
N PRO A 130 9.77 -18.33 6.88
CA PRO A 130 10.69 -19.36 6.41
C PRO A 130 11.29 -20.06 7.63
N ALA A 131 10.81 -21.26 7.93
CA ALA A 131 11.55 -22.21 8.74
C ALA A 131 12.86 -22.54 7.99
N ALA A 132 13.99 -22.32 8.68
CA ALA A 132 15.32 -22.36 8.13
C ALA A 132 15.72 -23.70 7.46
N ALA A 133 16.11 -23.59 6.17
CA ALA A 133 17.28 -24.21 5.49
C ALA A 133 17.34 -25.75 5.24
N PRO A 134 18.08 -26.25 4.21
CA PRO A 134 19.19 -25.59 3.51
C PRO A 134 19.25 -25.64 1.97
N ALA A 135 19.82 -24.57 1.42
CA ALA A 135 20.78 -24.44 0.32
C ALA A 135 20.82 -25.44 -0.86
N ALA A 136 20.48 -24.91 -2.05
CA ALA A 136 21.27 -24.93 -3.30
C ALA A 136 20.56 -23.95 -4.25
N GLY A 137 21.15 -22.95 -4.91
CA GLY A 137 22.52 -22.71 -5.35
C GLY A 137 22.46 -22.34 -6.84
N GLY A 138 22.80 -21.09 -7.20
CA GLY A 138 22.97 -20.62 -8.58
C GLY A 138 22.17 -19.34 -8.88
N ALA A 139 22.65 -18.15 -8.56
CA ALA A 139 23.64 -17.36 -9.32
C ALA A 139 23.12 -16.80 -10.66
N ALA A 140 22.89 -15.48 -10.63
CA ALA A 140 23.13 -14.49 -11.68
C ALA A 140 22.51 -14.67 -13.08
N ALA A 141 21.71 -13.68 -13.50
CA ALA A 141 22.19 -12.67 -14.45
C ALA A 141 21.09 -11.65 -14.76
N ALA A 142 21.41 -10.37 -14.54
CA ALA A 142 20.85 -9.29 -15.37
C ALA A 142 21.24 -9.54 -16.83
N PRO A 143 20.45 -9.05 -17.79
CA PRO A 143 20.97 -7.88 -18.49
C PRO A 143 19.91 -6.80 -18.72
N ALA A 144 20.43 -5.58 -18.79
CA ALA A 144 19.74 -4.41 -19.27
C ALA A 144 19.76 -4.33 -20.82
N ALA A 145 18.77 -3.58 -21.32
CA ALA A 145 18.80 -2.68 -22.47
C ALA A 145 18.46 -3.19 -23.89
N GLY A 146 17.64 -2.38 -24.58
CA GLY A 146 17.41 -2.33 -26.03
C GLY A 146 15.93 -2.53 -26.39
N ASP A 147 15.06 -1.52 -26.21
CA ASP A 147 14.79 -0.37 -27.10
C ASP A 147 14.07 -0.71 -28.43
N ALA A 148 13.03 0.09 -28.67
CA ALA A 148 12.33 0.42 -29.91
C ALA A 148 11.54 -0.68 -30.67
N SER A 149 10.20 -0.58 -30.62
CA SER A 149 9.42 0.14 -31.64
C SER A 149 8.03 -0.45 -31.85
N GLY A 150 7.00 0.37 -31.60
CA GLY A 150 5.88 0.59 -32.51
C GLY A 150 4.94 -0.57 -32.83
N GLY A 151 3.75 -0.55 -32.23
CA GLY A 151 2.62 -1.32 -32.76
C GLY A 151 1.40 -1.30 -31.85
N ALA A 152 0.45 -0.45 -32.20
CA ALA A 152 -0.88 -0.37 -31.59
C ALA A 152 -1.53 -1.74 -31.37
N GLY A 153 -1.94 -1.98 -30.13
CA GLY A 153 -2.57 -3.22 -29.67
C GLY A 153 -1.95 -3.60 -28.33
N GLY A 154 -2.33 -2.88 -27.26
CA GLY A 154 -1.78 -3.07 -25.92
C GLY A 154 -2.03 -4.49 -25.45
N ASP A 155 -1.03 -5.33 -25.62
CA ASP A 155 -0.90 -6.59 -24.92
C ASP A 155 -0.75 -6.22 -23.45
N LEU A 156 -1.80 -6.45 -22.66
CA LEU A 156 -1.85 -6.15 -21.21
C LEU A 156 -0.78 -6.94 -20.42
N GLY A 157 0.05 -7.75 -21.08
CA GLY A 157 1.07 -8.60 -20.47
C GLY A 157 0.45 -9.43 -19.36
N ILE A 158 -0.73 -10.02 -19.62
CA ILE A 158 -1.45 -10.82 -18.63
C ILE A 158 -0.64 -12.10 -18.41
N ASP A 159 0.05 -12.15 -17.28
CA ASP A 159 0.85 -13.30 -16.89
C ASP A 159 -0.04 -14.36 -16.22
N ASP A 160 0.46 -15.58 -16.03
CA ASP A 160 -0.28 -16.68 -15.41
C ASP A 160 -0.83 -16.31 -14.01
N ILE A 161 -0.16 -15.39 -13.30
CA ILE A 161 -0.58 -14.86 -12.00
C ILE A 161 -1.85 -14.02 -12.14
N ASP A 162 -1.88 -13.08 -13.10
CA ASP A 162 -3.04 -12.23 -13.35
C ASP A 162 -4.26 -13.07 -13.74
N LEU A 163 -4.03 -14.11 -14.55
CA LEU A 163 -5.05 -15.05 -14.99
C LEU A 163 -5.62 -15.88 -13.84
N ASP A 164 -4.79 -16.27 -12.86
CA ASP A 164 -5.23 -16.98 -11.66
C ASP A 164 -6.06 -16.07 -10.74
N VAL A 165 -5.65 -14.81 -10.58
CA VAL A 165 -6.41 -13.79 -9.82
C VAL A 165 -7.75 -13.51 -10.48
N MET A 166 -7.79 -13.32 -11.80
CA MET A 166 -9.05 -13.13 -12.56
C MET A 166 -9.99 -14.33 -12.45
N LYS A 167 -9.45 -15.56 -12.47
CA LYS A 167 -10.26 -16.78 -12.28
C LYS A 167 -10.84 -16.86 -10.88
N LYS A 168 -10.03 -16.60 -9.84
CA LYS A 168 -10.50 -16.55 -8.45
C LYS A 168 -11.61 -15.51 -8.26
N ALA A 169 -11.45 -14.33 -8.83
CA ALA A 169 -12.48 -13.29 -8.80
C ALA A 169 -13.79 -13.78 -9.44
N LYS A 170 -13.69 -14.46 -10.59
CA LYS A 170 -14.85 -15.01 -11.30
C LYS A 170 -15.51 -16.17 -10.54
N ASP A 171 -14.72 -17.02 -9.91
CA ASP A 171 -15.20 -18.12 -9.07
C ASP A 171 -15.87 -17.61 -7.78
N ALA A 172 -15.45 -16.45 -7.28
CA ALA A 172 -16.10 -15.71 -6.20
C ALA A 172 -17.38 -14.97 -6.63
N GLY A 173 -17.77 -15.06 -7.92
CA GLY A 173 -18.97 -14.40 -8.46
C GLY A 173 -18.79 -12.92 -8.79
N MET A 174 -17.54 -12.44 -8.85
CA MET A 174 -17.22 -11.06 -9.26
C MET A 174 -17.04 -10.95 -10.77
N ASN A 175 -17.38 -9.78 -11.31
CA ASN A 175 -17.17 -9.41 -12.69
C ASN A 175 -15.79 -8.79 -12.87
N VAL A 176 -15.04 -9.27 -13.85
CA VAL A 176 -13.74 -8.69 -14.21
C VAL A 176 -13.94 -7.78 -15.41
N PHE A 177 -13.61 -6.51 -15.26
CA PHE A 177 -13.67 -5.50 -16.32
C PHE A 177 -12.29 -4.97 -16.66
N HIS A 178 -12.08 -4.74 -17.95
CA HIS A 178 -10.95 -3.99 -18.47
C HIS A 178 -11.41 -2.56 -18.74
N VAL A 179 -10.82 -1.61 -18.03
CA VAL A 179 -11.10 -0.19 -18.09
C VAL A 179 -9.92 0.50 -18.74
N LYS A 180 -10.14 1.12 -19.89
CA LYS A 180 -9.15 1.97 -20.54
C LYS A 180 -9.48 3.43 -20.28
N VAL A 181 -8.60 4.13 -19.60
CA VAL A 181 -8.77 5.53 -19.19
C VAL A 181 -7.93 6.40 -20.09
N THR A 182 -8.47 7.52 -20.60
CA THR A 182 -7.73 8.44 -21.49
C THR A 182 -7.89 9.87 -21.04
N LEU A 183 -6.84 10.46 -20.49
CA LEU A 183 -6.86 11.84 -20.01
C LEU A 183 -7.07 12.85 -21.15
N MET A 184 -7.85 13.89 -20.87
CA MET A 184 -8.02 15.01 -21.79
C MET A 184 -6.69 15.72 -22.06
N GLU A 185 -6.55 16.25 -23.26
CA GLU A 185 -5.34 16.96 -23.71
C GLU A 185 -5.03 18.23 -22.88
N SER A 186 -6.03 18.79 -22.20
CA SER A 186 -5.91 19.94 -21.29
C SER A 186 -5.54 19.58 -19.84
N CYS A 187 -5.40 18.30 -19.51
CA CYS A 187 -5.13 17.86 -18.13
C CYS A 187 -3.74 18.33 -17.67
N VAL A 188 -3.70 19.18 -16.64
CA VAL A 188 -2.47 19.79 -16.11
C VAL A 188 -1.76 18.87 -15.10
N LEU A 189 -2.50 18.01 -14.40
CA LEU A 189 -2.00 17.15 -13.31
C LEU A 189 -2.38 15.69 -13.56
N LYS A 190 -1.67 15.03 -14.47
CA LYS A 190 -2.04 13.68 -14.93
C LYS A 190 -1.89 12.64 -13.83
N ALA A 191 -0.80 12.70 -13.05
CA ALA A 191 -0.59 11.81 -11.92
C ALA A 191 -1.74 11.86 -10.90
N ALA A 192 -2.18 13.08 -10.53
CA ALA A 192 -3.30 13.25 -9.61
C ALA A 192 -4.61 12.67 -10.16
N ARG A 193 -4.86 12.81 -11.48
CA ARG A 193 -6.05 12.22 -12.12
C ARG A 193 -5.97 10.70 -12.19
N SER A 194 -4.81 10.13 -12.49
CA SER A 194 -4.63 8.68 -12.48
C SER A 194 -4.86 8.08 -11.08
N VAL A 195 -4.35 8.74 -10.03
CA VAL A 195 -4.59 8.33 -8.64
C VAL A 195 -6.08 8.41 -8.30
N MET A 196 -6.77 9.48 -8.69
CA MET A 196 -8.22 9.60 -8.46
C MET A 196 -9.01 8.48 -9.15
N VAL A 197 -8.63 8.10 -10.37
CA VAL A 197 -9.30 7.00 -11.09
C VAL A 197 -9.02 5.65 -10.43
N MET A 198 -7.77 5.41 -10.02
CA MET A 198 -7.43 4.20 -9.25
C MET A 198 -8.25 4.12 -7.96
N HIS A 199 -8.36 5.22 -7.22
CA HIS A 199 -9.11 5.29 -5.97
C HIS A 199 -10.63 5.07 -6.21
N ALA A 200 -11.19 5.66 -7.26
CA ALA A 200 -12.60 5.48 -7.61
C ALA A 200 -12.93 4.03 -8.03
N LEU A 201 -11.98 3.34 -8.67
CA LEU A 201 -12.12 1.93 -9.00
C LEU A 201 -11.94 1.02 -7.78
N ASP A 202 -11.03 1.38 -6.86
CA ASP A 202 -10.80 0.67 -5.58
C ASP A 202 -12.03 0.73 -4.66
N GLU A 203 -12.77 1.85 -4.67
CA GLU A 203 -14.00 2.00 -3.88
C GLU A 203 -15.12 1.02 -4.29
N ILE A 204 -15.11 0.56 -5.54
CA ILE A 204 -16.16 -0.31 -6.08
C ILE A 204 -15.69 -1.76 -6.34
N GLY A 205 -14.39 -2.03 -6.29
CA GLY A 205 -13.82 -3.35 -6.54
C GLY A 205 -12.31 -3.39 -6.41
N ASP A 206 -11.72 -4.58 -6.57
CA ASP A 206 -10.29 -4.78 -6.45
C ASP A 206 -9.58 -4.55 -7.79
N VAL A 207 -8.63 -3.61 -7.82
CA VAL A 207 -7.76 -3.41 -8.98
C VAL A 207 -6.74 -4.56 -9.05
N ILE A 208 -6.87 -5.41 -10.06
CA ILE A 208 -5.99 -6.56 -10.29
C ILE A 208 -4.67 -6.12 -10.92
N LYS A 209 -4.74 -5.22 -11.89
CA LYS A 209 -3.56 -4.80 -12.67
C LYS A 209 -3.77 -3.43 -13.27
N SER A 210 -2.70 -2.64 -13.32
CA SER A 210 -2.63 -1.40 -14.09
C SER A 210 -1.44 -1.45 -15.05
N VAL A 211 -1.64 -0.90 -16.24
CA VAL A 211 -0.60 -0.77 -17.28
C VAL A 211 -0.60 0.67 -17.79
N PRO A 212 0.47 1.45 -17.53
CA PRO A 212 1.63 1.12 -16.69
C PRO A 212 1.28 0.93 -15.20
N PRO A 213 2.18 0.32 -14.40
CA PRO A 213 1.93 0.06 -12.97
C PRO A 213 1.65 1.35 -12.19
N ALA A 214 0.97 1.22 -11.05
CA ALA A 214 0.53 2.36 -10.23
C ALA A 214 1.65 3.37 -9.93
N GLU A 215 2.83 2.89 -9.54
CA GLU A 215 4.00 3.75 -9.27
C GLU A 215 4.40 4.60 -10.48
N ASP A 216 4.28 4.07 -11.70
CA ASP A 216 4.60 4.78 -12.93
C ASP A 216 3.49 5.77 -13.31
N LEU A 217 2.22 5.47 -12.99
CA LEU A 217 1.11 6.41 -13.13
C LEU A 217 1.28 7.61 -12.20
N GLU A 218 1.69 7.38 -10.96
CA GLU A 218 1.97 8.41 -9.95
C GLU A 218 3.18 9.27 -10.34
N GLN A 219 4.17 8.69 -11.02
CA GLN A 219 5.34 9.38 -11.54
C GLN A 219 5.12 10.02 -12.92
N GLU A 220 3.88 10.04 -13.43
CA GLU A 220 3.52 10.57 -14.75
C GLU A 220 4.28 9.92 -15.92
N LYS A 221 4.70 8.65 -15.76
CA LYS A 221 5.41 7.88 -16.79
C LYS A 221 4.45 7.17 -17.74
N PHE A 222 3.50 7.91 -18.28
CA PHE A 222 2.57 7.43 -19.30
C PHE A 222 2.15 8.58 -20.21
N GLU A 223 1.74 8.28 -21.44
CA GLU A 223 1.43 9.34 -22.39
C GLU A 223 0.13 10.07 -22.02
N ARG A 224 -1.01 9.40 -22.26
CA ARG A 224 -2.35 9.94 -22.03
C ARG A 224 -3.38 8.89 -21.66
N SER A 225 -3.15 7.64 -22.05
CA SER A 225 -4.02 6.54 -21.68
C SER A 225 -3.29 5.50 -20.86
N PHE A 226 -4.03 4.87 -19.97
CA PHE A 226 -3.60 3.71 -19.20
C PHE A 226 -4.75 2.73 -19.08
N ASP A 227 -4.39 1.47 -18.86
CA ASP A 227 -5.32 0.36 -18.82
C ASP A 227 -5.36 -0.20 -17.40
N ILE A 228 -6.55 -0.49 -16.89
CA ILE A 228 -6.78 -1.05 -15.55
C ILE A 228 -7.67 -2.27 -15.70
N VAL A 229 -7.34 -3.33 -14.97
CA VAL A 229 -8.22 -4.49 -14.79
C VAL A 229 -8.74 -4.47 -13.37
N VAL A 230 -10.06 -4.45 -13.23
CA VAL A 230 -10.76 -4.40 -11.93
C VAL A 230 -11.71 -5.58 -11.80
N ALA A 231 -11.74 -6.19 -10.62
CA ALA A 231 -12.75 -7.17 -10.23
C ALA A 231 -13.76 -6.54 -9.29
N THR A 232 -15.04 -6.58 -9.63
CA THR A 232 -16.10 -5.96 -8.82
C THR A 232 -17.37 -6.81 -8.83
N ALA A 233 -18.13 -6.78 -7.75
CA ALA A 233 -19.49 -7.33 -7.72
C ALA A 233 -20.50 -6.46 -8.50
N SER A 234 -20.12 -5.23 -8.86
CA SER A 234 -20.95 -4.27 -9.59
C SER A 234 -21.00 -4.58 -11.09
N ASP A 235 -21.91 -3.91 -11.81
CA ASP A 235 -22.01 -4.00 -13.26
C ASP A 235 -21.11 -2.97 -13.97
N ALA A 236 -21.02 -3.09 -15.30
CA ALA A 236 -20.19 -2.20 -16.12
C ALA A 236 -20.63 -0.72 -16.05
N GLU A 237 -21.91 -0.47 -15.77
CA GLU A 237 -22.48 0.87 -15.71
C GLU A 237 -22.02 1.58 -14.42
N ALA A 238 -22.02 0.87 -13.30
CA ALA A 238 -21.45 1.33 -12.05
C ALA A 238 -19.94 1.62 -12.15
N VAL A 239 -19.18 0.77 -12.85
CA VAL A 239 -17.74 0.99 -13.10
C VAL A 239 -17.51 2.27 -13.91
N THR A 240 -18.31 2.48 -14.96
CA THR A 240 -18.21 3.69 -15.78
C THR A 240 -18.56 4.93 -14.97
N ASN A 241 -19.64 4.88 -14.18
CA ASN A 241 -20.07 6.00 -13.34
C ASN A 241 -19.02 6.37 -12.28
N ALA A 242 -18.33 5.38 -11.70
CA ALA A 242 -17.27 5.63 -10.72
C ALA A 242 -16.10 6.39 -11.37
N VAL A 243 -15.67 5.95 -12.56
CA VAL A 243 -14.60 6.62 -13.31
C VAL A 243 -15.04 8.03 -13.71
N ASP A 244 -16.25 8.22 -14.24
CA ASP A 244 -16.81 9.51 -14.66
C ASP A 244 -16.92 10.56 -13.53
N THR A 245 -16.81 10.16 -12.26
CA THR A 245 -16.70 11.14 -11.15
C THR A 245 -15.41 11.95 -11.21
N VAL A 246 -14.37 11.41 -11.85
CA VAL A 246 -13.10 12.08 -12.05
C VAL A 246 -13.25 13.04 -13.24
N SER A 247 -12.85 14.29 -13.06
CA SER A 247 -12.85 15.27 -14.15
C SER A 247 -11.57 15.16 -14.99
N GLU A 248 -11.65 15.54 -16.28
CA GLU A 248 -10.49 15.60 -17.20
C GLU A 248 -9.96 14.24 -17.70
N ILE A 249 -10.81 13.22 -17.67
CA ILE A 249 -10.64 11.85 -18.22
C ILE A 249 -11.62 11.56 -19.37
#